data_AF-A0A932HE79-F1
#
_entry.id   AF-A0A932HE79-F1
#
_cell.length_a   1.000
_cell.length_b   1.000
_cell.length_c   1.000
_cell.angle_alpha   90.00
_cell.angle_beta   90.00
_cell.angle_gamma   90.00
#
_symmetry.space_group_name_H-M   'P 1'
#
loop_
_entity.id
_entity.type
_entity.pdbx_description
1 polymer ?
#
loop_
_entity_poly.entity_id
_entity_poly.type
_entity_poly.pdbx_seq_one_letter_code
_entity_poly.pdbx_strand_id
1 'polypeptide(L)'
;MRLVVPFTPGGGSDIVARAIGNKLGDVLRRQVVVDNRPGGGITIGSDLVAKSAPDGNTVLIVTIAHAVNPSLHKTLPYDTEKDFSPISLVTTAQRSRFFPELPTIAEAGPPGYELVSWQGILAPGKTPREIVNHLNAAIVTVLNMPDLKEYLAGRGYDATGSTAERFAGFISSEIQRWGKLVKSIGARVD
;
A
#
# COMPACT_ATOMS: atom_id res chain seq x y z
N MET A 1 9.83 15.22 -1.05
CA MET A 1 9.57 13.82 -0.69
C MET A 1 9.43 12.99 -1.95
N ARG A 2 10.00 11.79 -1.97
CA ARG A 2 9.89 10.81 -3.04
C ARG A 2 8.89 9.73 -2.63
N LEU A 3 7.84 9.55 -3.43
CA LEU A 3 6.88 8.47 -3.32
C LEU A 3 7.20 7.43 -4.41
N VAL A 4 7.85 6.35 -4.00
CA VAL A 4 8.27 5.27 -4.89
C VAL A 4 7.08 4.37 -5.21
N VAL A 5 6.87 4.13 -6.51
CA VAL A 5 5.83 3.25 -7.03
C VAL A 5 6.51 2.06 -7.70
N PRO A 6 6.42 0.83 -7.16
CA PRO A 6 7.12 -0.33 -7.70
C PRO A 6 6.40 -0.95 -8.91
N PHE A 7 5.64 -0.14 -9.65
CA PHE A 7 4.84 -0.50 -10.82
C PHE A 7 5.07 0.47 -11.96
N THR A 8 4.75 0.05 -13.19
CA THR A 8 4.86 0.90 -14.38
C THR A 8 3.90 2.09 -14.30
N PRO A 9 4.26 3.24 -14.90
CA PRO A 9 3.37 4.39 -15.00
C PRO A 9 2.03 4.05 -15.67
N GLY A 10 0.95 4.73 -15.28
CA GLY A 10 -0.39 4.54 -15.84
C GLY A 10 -1.19 3.36 -15.25
N GLY A 11 -0.59 2.52 -14.42
CA GLY A 11 -1.29 1.49 -13.66
C GLY A 11 -2.05 2.04 -12.44
N GLY A 12 -2.90 1.20 -11.85
CA GLY A 12 -3.74 1.57 -10.70
C GLY A 12 -2.98 2.21 -9.53
N SER A 13 -1.85 1.62 -9.13
CA SER A 13 -1.02 2.17 -8.04
C SER A 13 -0.34 3.50 -8.41
N ASP A 14 0.00 3.71 -9.68
CA ASP A 14 0.56 4.98 -10.15
C ASP A 14 -0.51 6.09 -10.09
N ILE A 15 -1.74 5.78 -10.51
CA ILE A 15 -2.87 6.73 -10.45
C ILE A 15 -3.15 7.13 -8.99
N VAL A 16 -3.22 6.16 -8.07
CA VAL A 16 -3.45 6.43 -6.64
C VAL A 16 -2.29 7.22 -6.04
N ALA A 17 -1.04 6.84 -6.33
CA ALA A 17 0.15 7.54 -5.83
C ALA A 17 0.21 9.00 -6.30
N ARG A 18 -0.13 9.29 -7.57
CA ARG A 18 -0.17 10.66 -8.11
C ARG A 18 -1.29 11.48 -7.49
N ALA A 19 -2.47 10.90 -7.34
CA ALA A 19 -3.62 11.60 -6.74
C ALA A 19 -3.33 11.99 -5.27
N ILE A 20 -2.77 11.07 -4.49
CA ILE A 20 -2.34 11.34 -3.12
C ILE A 20 -1.17 12.32 -3.11
N GLY A 21 -0.13 12.08 -3.92
CA GLY A 21 1.10 12.87 -3.93
C GLY A 21 0.86 14.35 -4.21
N ASN A 22 -0.02 14.67 -5.17
CA ASN A 22 -0.38 16.05 -5.49
C ASN A 22 -0.96 16.78 -4.26
N LYS A 23 -1.99 16.22 -3.63
CA LYS A 23 -2.63 16.81 -2.44
C LYS A 23 -1.73 16.83 -1.22
N LEU A 24 -0.92 15.78 -1.06
CA LEU A 24 0.01 15.65 0.06
C LEU A 24 1.12 16.70 -0.02
N GLY A 25 1.50 17.12 -1.22
CA GLY A 25 2.45 18.22 -1.40
C GLY A 25 1.96 19.54 -0.83
N ASP A 26 0.67 19.82 -1.00
CA ASP A 26 0.01 21.01 -0.44
C ASP A 26 -0.05 20.94 1.09
N VAL A 27 -0.48 19.79 1.64
CA VAL A 27 -0.61 19.57 3.10
C VAL A 27 0.75 19.64 3.81
N LEU A 28 1.77 19.00 3.25
CA LEU A 28 3.11 18.97 3.83
C LEU A 28 3.96 20.20 3.45
N ARG A 29 3.44 21.10 2.61
CA ARG A 29 4.14 22.26 2.04
C ARG A 29 5.52 21.89 1.46
N ARG A 30 5.57 20.75 0.78
CA ARG A 30 6.80 20.22 0.16
C ARG A 30 6.47 19.46 -1.10
N GLN A 31 7.32 19.55 -2.11
CA GLN A 31 7.11 18.80 -3.34
C GLN A 31 7.11 17.29 -3.08
N VAL A 32 6.09 16.59 -3.60
CA VAL A 32 6.03 15.13 -3.63
C VAL A 32 6.26 14.67 -5.06
N VAL A 33 7.35 13.94 -5.27
CA VAL A 33 7.74 13.39 -6.58
C VAL A 33 7.36 11.92 -6.60
N VAL A 34 6.50 11.55 -7.55
CA VAL A 34 6.18 10.14 -7.83
C VAL A 34 7.26 9.55 -8.71
N ASP A 35 7.92 8.49 -8.23
CA ASP A 35 9.03 7.82 -8.93
C ASP A 35 8.71 6.34 -9.17
N ASN A 36 8.45 5.98 -10.42
CA ASN A 36 8.15 4.61 -10.83
C ASN A 36 9.44 3.77 -10.91
N ARG A 37 9.53 2.72 -10.08
CA ARG A 37 10.65 1.76 -10.03
C ARG A 37 10.13 0.32 -10.16
N PRO A 38 9.56 -0.07 -11.31
CA PRO A 38 9.05 -1.41 -11.53
C PRO A 38 10.15 -2.47 -11.62
N GLY A 39 9.76 -3.73 -11.45
CA GLY A 39 10.60 -4.90 -11.73
C GLY A 39 10.75 -5.84 -10.52
N GLY A 40 11.10 -7.10 -10.82
CA GLY A 40 11.28 -8.15 -9.80
C GLY A 40 10.04 -8.41 -8.95
N GLY A 41 8.83 -8.30 -9.53
CA GLY A 41 7.59 -8.49 -8.79
C GLY A 41 7.44 -7.51 -7.61
N ILE A 42 7.77 -6.23 -7.79
CA ILE A 42 7.90 -5.14 -6.79
C ILE A 42 9.21 -5.07 -6.00
N THR A 43 10.07 -6.08 -6.08
CA THR A 43 11.31 -6.18 -5.29
C THR A 43 12.25 -4.98 -5.48
N ILE A 44 12.42 -4.48 -6.71
CA ILE A 44 13.40 -3.41 -7.00
C ILE A 44 13.02 -2.10 -6.27
N GLY A 45 11.75 -1.69 -6.37
CA GLY A 45 11.28 -0.48 -5.70
C GLY A 45 11.26 -0.63 -4.17
N SER A 46 10.84 -1.81 -3.68
CA SER A 46 10.81 -2.10 -2.25
C SER A 46 12.20 -2.10 -1.62
N ASP A 47 13.18 -2.75 -2.25
CA ASP A 47 14.58 -2.79 -1.79
C ASP A 47 15.19 -1.38 -1.69
N LEU A 48 14.93 -0.55 -2.71
CA LEU A 48 15.39 0.82 -2.74
C LEU A 48 14.87 1.63 -1.55
N VAL A 49 13.59 1.47 -1.18
CA VAL A 49 13.04 2.20 -0.04
C VAL A 49 13.52 1.61 1.29
N ALA A 50 13.54 0.28 1.43
CA ALA A 50 14.04 -0.39 2.63
C ALA A 50 15.44 0.09 3.04
N LYS A 51 16.32 0.33 2.06
CA LYS A 51 17.71 0.79 2.26
C LYS A 51 17.89 2.31 2.29
N SER A 52 16.83 3.09 2.10
CA SER A 52 16.90 4.55 2.10
C SER A 52 17.01 5.14 3.51
N ALA A 53 17.37 6.41 3.61
CA ALA A 53 17.46 7.10 4.90
C ALA A 53 16.10 7.09 5.63
N PRO A 54 16.04 6.75 6.92
CA PRO A 54 14.80 6.69 7.70
C PRO A 54 14.32 8.08 8.16
N ASP A 55 14.31 9.06 7.26
CA ASP A 55 14.05 10.47 7.55
C ASP A 55 12.68 10.97 7.06
N GLY A 56 11.84 10.06 6.52
CA GLY A 56 10.53 10.37 5.96
C GLY A 56 10.55 11.10 4.62
N ASN A 57 11.70 11.15 3.93
CA ASN A 57 11.80 11.74 2.59
C ASN A 57 11.63 10.73 1.46
N THR A 58 11.75 9.43 1.73
CA THR A 58 11.50 8.35 0.76
C THR A 58 10.49 7.38 1.33
N VAL A 59 9.36 7.20 0.65
CA VAL A 59 8.27 6.31 1.05
C VAL A 59 7.84 5.44 -0.14
N LEU A 60 7.21 4.30 0.15
CA LEU A 60 6.82 3.28 -0.82
C LEU A 60 5.30 3.11 -0.83
N ILE A 61 4.67 3.09 -2.00
CA ILE A 61 3.30 2.53 -2.12
C ILE A 61 3.39 1.03 -2.36
N VAL A 62 2.63 0.26 -1.58
CA VAL A 62 2.57 -1.20 -1.63
C VAL A 62 1.16 -1.68 -1.94
N THR A 63 1.07 -2.91 -2.44
CA THR A 63 -0.20 -3.63 -2.63
C THR A 63 -0.10 -5.02 -1.98
N ILE A 64 -1.10 -5.86 -2.23
CA ILE A 64 -1.10 -7.28 -1.86
C ILE A 64 0.20 -8.03 -2.23
N ALA A 65 0.91 -7.61 -3.30
CA ALA A 65 2.20 -8.19 -3.67
C ALA A 65 3.21 -8.14 -2.52
N HIS A 66 3.18 -7.10 -1.69
CA HIS A 66 4.04 -7.00 -0.49
C HIS A 66 3.82 -8.14 0.49
N ALA A 67 2.56 -8.54 0.70
CA ALA A 67 2.22 -9.64 1.62
C ALA A 67 2.50 -11.03 1.02
N VAL A 68 2.41 -11.16 -0.31
CA VAL A 68 2.57 -12.44 -1.02
C VAL A 68 4.04 -12.77 -1.28
N ASN A 69 4.85 -11.79 -1.66
CA ASN A 69 6.26 -11.96 -2.04
C ASN A 69 7.12 -12.78 -1.06
N PRO A 70 7.08 -12.58 0.29
CA PRO A 70 7.91 -13.36 1.20
C PRO A 70 7.58 -14.87 1.19
N SER A 71 6.41 -15.26 0.68
CA SER A 71 6.02 -16.66 0.55
C SER A 71 6.32 -17.24 -0.83
N LEU A 72 6.46 -16.40 -1.87
CA LEU A 72 6.76 -16.81 -3.23
C LEU A 72 8.25 -16.89 -3.51
N HIS A 73 9.03 -15.91 -3.04
CA HIS A 73 10.47 -15.83 -3.27
C HIS A 73 11.24 -16.55 -2.17
N LYS A 74 12.22 -17.38 -2.55
CA LYS A 74 13.10 -18.06 -1.58
C LYS A 74 13.93 -17.08 -0.76
N THR A 75 14.37 -16.00 -1.38
CA THR A 75 15.17 -14.94 -0.75
C THR A 75 14.74 -13.60 -1.30
N LEU A 76 14.41 -12.67 -0.40
CA LEU A 76 14.22 -11.26 -0.71
C LEU A 76 15.41 -10.46 -0.17
N PRO A 77 15.80 -9.35 -0.82
CA PRO A 77 16.89 -8.50 -0.35
C PRO A 77 16.48 -7.59 0.84
N TYR A 78 15.26 -7.77 1.37
CA TYR A 78 14.69 -7.06 2.52
C TYR A 78 13.75 -7.99 3.33
N ASP A 79 13.55 -7.66 4.60
CA ASP A 79 12.53 -8.24 5.47
C ASP A 79 11.22 -7.44 5.35
N THR A 80 10.15 -8.11 4.92
CA THR A 80 8.85 -7.48 4.60
C THR A 80 8.16 -6.87 5.83
N GLU A 81 8.49 -7.34 7.04
CA GLU A 81 7.93 -6.82 8.29
C GLU A 81 8.90 -5.85 9.01
N LYS A 82 10.20 -6.12 9.01
CA LYS A 82 11.17 -5.37 9.82
C LYS A 82 11.81 -4.18 9.12
N ASP A 83 11.95 -4.23 7.80
CA ASP A 83 12.62 -3.16 7.05
C ASP A 83 11.66 -2.03 6.65
N PHE A 84 10.39 -2.09 7.09
CA PHE A 84 9.37 -1.10 6.78
C PHE A 84 8.58 -0.64 8.01
N SER A 85 8.29 0.66 8.08
CA SER A 85 7.37 1.26 9.04
C SER A 85 6.03 1.58 8.35
N PRO A 86 4.92 0.96 8.78
CA PRO A 86 3.60 1.22 8.21
C PRO A 86 3.15 2.66 8.45
N ILE A 87 2.74 3.36 7.38
CA ILE A 87 2.23 4.74 7.51
C ILE A 87 0.72 4.74 7.50
N SER A 88 0.07 4.31 6.41
CA SER A 88 -1.39 4.23 6.33
C SER A 88 -1.84 3.22 5.28
N LEU A 89 -2.92 2.50 5.58
CA LEU A 89 -3.69 1.79 4.56
C LEU A 89 -4.46 2.82 3.73
N VAL A 90 -4.49 2.63 2.42
CA VAL A 90 -5.07 3.55 1.43
C VAL A 90 -6.41 3.03 0.91
N THR A 91 -6.48 1.74 0.52
CA THR A 91 -7.71 1.09 0.03
C THR A 91 -7.95 -0.27 0.69
N THR A 92 -9.20 -0.72 0.75
CA THR A 92 -9.60 -1.99 1.39
C THR A 92 -10.65 -2.77 0.59
N ALA A 93 -11.03 -3.95 1.06
CA ALA A 93 -12.07 -4.80 0.49
C ALA A 93 -13.51 -4.46 0.89
N GLN A 94 -13.73 -3.36 1.61
CA GLN A 94 -15.10 -2.96 1.96
C GLN A 94 -15.92 -2.67 0.71
N ARG A 95 -17.24 -2.93 0.79
CA ARG A 95 -18.17 -2.62 -0.29
C ARG A 95 -18.05 -1.13 -0.66
N SER A 96 -17.85 -0.85 -1.94
CA SER A 96 -17.79 0.53 -2.42
C SER A 96 -19.11 1.24 -2.15
N ARG A 97 -19.05 2.38 -1.47
CA ARG A 97 -20.22 3.25 -1.21
C ARG A 97 -20.85 3.79 -2.50
N PHE A 98 -20.13 3.75 -3.62
CA PHE A 98 -20.56 4.25 -4.92
C PHE A 98 -21.26 3.20 -5.78
N PHE A 99 -21.14 1.92 -5.41
CA PHE A 99 -21.84 0.81 -6.05
C PHE A 99 -22.55 -0.05 -5.00
N PRO A 100 -23.50 0.53 -4.23
CA PRO A 100 -24.13 -0.17 -3.10
C PRO A 100 -24.92 -1.42 -3.51
N GLU A 101 -25.42 -1.43 -4.75
CA GLU A 101 -26.21 -2.50 -5.36
C GLU A 101 -25.37 -3.68 -5.87
N LEU A 102 -24.05 -3.50 -6.02
CA LEU A 102 -23.17 -4.58 -6.46
C LEU A 102 -22.66 -5.35 -5.23
N PRO A 103 -23.08 -6.62 -5.03
CA PRO A 103 -22.53 -7.44 -3.97
C PRO A 103 -21.05 -7.70 -4.23
N THR A 104 -20.26 -7.77 -3.16
CA THR A 104 -18.89 -8.28 -3.22
C THR A 104 -18.89 -9.77 -3.60
N ILE A 105 -17.76 -10.30 -4.07
CA ILE A 105 -17.67 -11.75 -4.36
C ILE A 105 -17.86 -12.58 -3.09
N ALA A 106 -17.51 -12.05 -1.91
CA ALA A 106 -17.80 -12.69 -0.63
C ALA A 106 -19.31 -12.79 -0.33
N GLU A 107 -20.11 -11.88 -0.89
CA GLU A 107 -21.57 -11.80 -0.68
C GLU A 107 -22.37 -12.58 -1.74
N ALA A 108 -21.85 -12.67 -2.98
CA ALA A 108 -22.51 -13.37 -4.10
C ALA A 108 -21.88 -14.73 -4.46
N GLY A 109 -20.71 -15.05 -3.87
CA GLY A 109 -19.93 -16.24 -4.15
C GLY A 109 -19.61 -17.04 -2.87
N PRO A 110 -18.53 -17.84 -2.84
CA PRO A 110 -18.21 -18.64 -1.68
C PRO A 110 -17.87 -17.75 -0.46
N PRO A 111 -18.47 -18.03 0.71
CA PRO A 111 -18.15 -17.30 1.94
C PRO A 111 -16.65 -17.29 2.23
N GLY A 112 -16.08 -16.11 2.48
CA GLY A 112 -14.64 -15.93 2.74
C GLY A 112 -13.78 -15.74 1.49
N TYR A 113 -14.36 -15.70 0.29
CA TYR A 113 -13.63 -15.32 -0.92
C TYR A 113 -13.38 -13.81 -0.96
N GLU A 114 -12.12 -13.43 -0.88
CA GLU A 114 -11.69 -12.03 -0.95
C GLU A 114 -10.36 -11.97 -1.70
N LEU A 115 -10.39 -11.36 -2.89
CA LEU A 115 -9.21 -11.05 -3.70
C LEU A 115 -9.29 -9.58 -4.08
N VAL A 116 -8.91 -8.72 -3.13
CA VAL A 116 -8.91 -7.26 -3.34
C VAL A 116 -7.48 -6.77 -3.28
N SER A 117 -7.06 -6.05 -4.32
CA SER A 117 -5.78 -5.35 -4.31
C SER A 117 -5.90 -4.09 -3.45
N TRP A 118 -5.72 -4.25 -2.15
CA TRP A 118 -5.52 -3.12 -1.24
C TRP A 118 -4.22 -2.38 -1.57
N GLN A 119 -4.13 -1.13 -1.13
CA GLN A 119 -2.94 -0.29 -1.26
C GLN A 119 -2.57 0.32 0.09
N GLY A 120 -1.29 0.56 0.32
CA GLY A 120 -0.81 1.23 1.54
C GLY A 120 0.52 1.94 1.33
N ILE A 121 0.93 2.78 2.29
CA ILE A 121 2.20 3.52 2.22
C ILE A 121 3.12 3.10 3.37
N LEU A 122 4.39 2.83 3.06
CA LEU A 122 5.44 2.42 4.00
C LEU A 122 6.61 3.43 3.98
N ALA A 123 7.27 3.60 5.12
CA ALA A 123 8.57 4.26 5.25
C ALA A 123 9.67 3.21 5.56
N PRO A 124 10.97 3.54 5.51
CA PRO A 124 12.04 2.64 5.96
C PRO A 124 11.87 2.26 7.43
N GLY A 125 12.20 1.02 7.81
CA GLY A 125 11.82 0.41 9.10
C GLY A 125 12.32 1.12 10.36
N LYS A 126 13.39 1.91 10.24
CA LYS A 126 13.97 2.69 11.35
C LYS A 126 13.46 4.13 11.39
N THR A 127 12.42 4.46 10.63
CA THR A 127 11.86 5.82 10.61
C THR A 127 11.32 6.17 12.00
N PRO A 128 11.78 7.26 12.62
CA PRO A 128 11.31 7.67 13.94
C PRO A 128 9.79 7.80 14.01
N ARG A 129 9.22 7.42 15.15
CA ARG A 129 7.76 7.32 15.33
C ARG A 129 7.07 8.65 15.11
N GLU A 130 7.70 9.76 15.51
CA GLU A 130 7.20 11.12 15.30
C GLU A 130 7.07 11.45 13.80
N ILE A 131 8.00 10.99 12.96
CA ILE A 131 7.94 11.17 11.51
C ILE A 131 6.81 10.32 10.93
N VAL A 132 6.70 9.05 11.35
CA VAL A 132 5.60 8.16 10.93
C VAL A 132 4.24 8.76 11.29
N ASN A 133 4.08 9.26 12.51
CA ASN A 133 2.84 9.89 12.98
C ASN A 133 2.51 11.16 12.19
N HIS A 134 3.51 12.00 11.90
CA HIS A 134 3.32 13.20 11.10
C HIS A 134 2.88 12.89 9.67
N LEU A 135 3.52 11.90 9.03
CA LEU A 135 3.16 11.46 7.68
C LEU A 135 1.79 10.78 7.65
N ASN A 136 1.48 9.96 8.66
CA ASN A 136 0.17 9.33 8.81
C ASN A 136 -0.93 10.39 8.88
N ALA A 137 -0.78 11.39 9.76
CA ALA A 137 -1.76 12.45 9.90
C ALA A 137 -2.00 13.18 8.57
N ALA A 138 -0.92 13.55 7.86
CA ALA A 138 -1.03 14.23 6.57
C ALA A 138 -1.70 13.35 5.49
N ILE A 139 -1.35 12.07 5.40
CA ILE A 139 -1.98 11.13 4.46
C ILE A 139 -3.45 10.93 4.79
N VAL A 140 -3.81 10.76 6.07
CA VAL A 140 -5.20 10.63 6.49
C VAL A 140 -6.00 11.90 6.19
N THR A 141 -5.43 13.08 6.37
CA THR A 141 -6.05 14.34 5.95
C THR A 141 -6.33 14.33 4.45
N VAL A 142 -5.34 13.99 3.63
CA VAL A 142 -5.49 13.91 2.17
C VAL A 142 -6.56 12.90 1.77
N LEU A 143 -6.52 11.69 2.31
CA LEU A 143 -7.49 10.63 2.00
C LEU A 143 -8.91 10.98 2.41
N ASN A 144 -9.10 11.93 3.32
CA ASN A 144 -10.42 12.40 3.73
C ASN A 144 -10.95 13.58 2.91
N MET A 145 -10.18 14.13 1.98
CA MET A 145 -10.64 15.20 1.10
C MET A 145 -11.76 14.70 0.17
N PRO A 146 -12.91 15.41 0.07
CA PRO A 146 -14.05 14.96 -0.73
C PRO A 146 -13.73 14.76 -2.21
N ASP A 147 -12.97 15.68 -2.81
CA ASP A 147 -12.59 15.64 -4.22
C ASP A 147 -11.66 14.45 -4.53
N LEU A 148 -10.74 14.12 -3.61
CA LEU A 148 -9.90 12.94 -3.75
C LEU A 148 -10.72 11.65 -3.62
N LYS A 149 -11.64 11.58 -2.64
CA LYS A 149 -12.53 10.43 -2.46
C LYS A 149 -13.36 10.17 -3.71
N GLU A 150 -13.97 11.21 -4.27
CA GLU A 150 -14.77 11.10 -5.49
C GLU A 150 -13.91 10.70 -6.71
N TYR A 151 -12.73 11.31 -6.87
CA TYR A 151 -11.80 10.99 -7.94
C TYR A 151 -11.37 9.51 -7.92
N LEU A 152 -11.06 8.98 -6.73
CA LEU A 152 -10.63 7.60 -6.53
C LEU A 152 -11.80 6.62 -6.68
N ALA A 153 -12.97 6.98 -6.14
CA ALA A 153 -14.18 6.18 -6.25
C ALA A 153 -14.64 5.96 -7.68
N GLY A 154 -14.61 7.02 -8.51
CA GLY A 154 -14.89 6.92 -9.96
C GLY A 154 -13.93 6.00 -10.72
N ARG A 155 -12.85 5.54 -10.06
CA ARG A 155 -11.84 4.61 -10.58
C ARG A 155 -11.82 3.27 -9.83
N GLY A 156 -12.83 3.00 -9.00
CA GLY A 156 -12.98 1.75 -8.26
C GLY A 156 -12.16 1.65 -6.97
N TYR A 157 -11.65 2.77 -6.44
CA TYR A 157 -10.89 2.81 -5.18
C TYR A 157 -11.68 3.48 -4.07
N ASP A 158 -11.86 2.79 -2.95
CA ASP A 158 -12.41 3.38 -1.72
C ASP A 158 -11.28 3.85 -0.79
N ALA A 159 -11.13 5.17 -0.65
CA ALA A 159 -10.12 5.79 0.19
C ALA A 159 -10.58 5.79 1.66
N THR A 160 -9.85 5.04 2.49
CA THR A 160 -10.24 4.75 3.88
C THR A 160 -9.33 5.40 4.92
N GLY A 161 -8.01 5.39 4.69
CA GLY A 161 -7.03 5.82 5.69
C GLY A 161 -7.01 4.90 6.92
N SER A 162 -5.89 4.84 7.64
CA SER A 162 -5.82 4.11 8.92
C SER A 162 -4.79 4.73 9.85
N THR A 163 -4.71 4.26 11.09
CA THR A 163 -3.51 4.47 11.92
C THR A 163 -2.36 3.56 11.43
N ALA A 164 -1.13 3.92 11.81
CA ALA A 164 0.06 3.10 11.54
C ALA A 164 -0.04 1.72 12.20
N GLU A 165 -0.47 1.66 13.46
CA GLU A 165 -0.61 0.42 14.22
C GLU A 165 -1.67 -0.52 13.60
N ARG A 166 -2.79 0.03 13.14
CA ARG A 166 -3.82 -0.76 12.45
C ARG A 166 -3.29 -1.31 11.12
N PHE A 167 -2.52 -0.52 10.38
CA PHE A 167 -1.93 -0.98 9.13
C PHE A 167 -0.86 -2.06 9.35
N ALA A 168 -0.05 -1.93 10.41
CA ALA A 168 0.93 -2.95 10.80
C ALA A 168 0.25 -4.30 11.09
N GLY A 169 -0.81 -4.29 11.90
CA GLY A 169 -1.60 -5.49 12.19
C GLY A 169 -2.22 -6.12 10.93
N PHE A 170 -2.71 -5.27 10.02
CA PHE A 170 -3.26 -5.72 8.74
C PHE A 170 -2.18 -6.41 7.87
N ILE A 171 -1.00 -5.81 7.70
CA ILE A 171 0.11 -6.41 6.94
C ILE A 171 0.49 -7.78 7.49
N SER A 172 0.67 -7.90 8.82
CA SER A 172 1.05 -9.17 9.43
C SER A 172 -0.04 -10.24 9.21
N SER A 173 -1.32 -9.86 9.29
CA SER A 173 -2.43 -10.77 9.00
C SER A 173 -2.45 -11.25 7.54
N GLU A 174 -2.16 -10.36 6.59
CA GLU A 174 -2.10 -10.66 5.17
C GLU A 174 -0.91 -11.57 4.84
N ILE A 175 0.28 -11.29 5.39
CA ILE A 175 1.47 -12.15 5.21
C ILE A 175 1.17 -13.57 5.69
N GLN A 176 0.54 -13.72 6.86
CA GLN A 176 0.16 -15.03 7.40
C GLN A 176 -0.88 -15.73 6.53
N ARG A 177 -1.92 -15.01 6.07
CA ARG A 177 -2.98 -15.55 5.20
C ARG A 177 -2.40 -16.05 3.87
N TRP A 178 -1.65 -15.20 3.18
CA TRP A 178 -1.06 -15.52 1.88
C TRP A 178 0.02 -16.60 1.98
N GLY A 179 0.82 -16.60 3.05
CA GLY A 179 1.80 -17.66 3.28
C GLY A 179 1.18 -19.04 3.50
N LYS A 180 0.01 -19.14 4.14
CA LYS A 180 -0.74 -20.41 4.23
C LYS A 180 -1.23 -20.86 2.85
N LEU A 181 -1.80 -19.95 2.07
CA LEU A 181 -2.36 -20.26 0.75
C LEU A 181 -1.28 -20.68 -0.26
N VAL A 182 -0.16 -19.95 -0.34
CA VAL A 182 0.97 -20.29 -1.23
C VAL A 182 1.52 -21.67 -0.90
N LYS A 183 1.69 -22.00 0.39
CA LYS A 183 2.12 -23.32 0.83
C LYS A 183 1.14 -24.42 0.45
N SER A 184 -0.16 -24.21 0.57
CA SER A 184 -1.17 -25.24 0.26
C SER A 184 -1.22 -25.60 -1.23
N ILE A 185 -0.89 -24.67 -2.12
CA ILE A 185 -0.91 -24.90 -3.57
C ILE A 185 0.46 -25.21 -4.17
N GLY A 186 1.53 -25.15 -3.37
CA GLY A 186 2.89 -25.42 -3.82
C GLY A 186 3.48 -24.36 -4.78
N ALA A 187 2.88 -23.17 -4.86
CA ALA A 187 3.35 -22.10 -5.74
C ALA A 187 4.71 -21.56 -5.27
N ARG A 188 5.59 -21.26 -6.24
CA ARG A 188 6.92 -20.71 -6.02
C ARG A 188 7.29 -19.79 -7.18
N VAL A 189 8.08 -18.77 -6.91
CA VAL A 189 8.80 -17.99 -7.93
C VAL A 189 10.28 -18.32 -7.77
N ASP A 190 10.90 -18.56 -8.91
CA ASP A 190 12.28 -19.01 -9.12
C ASP A 190 13.34 -18.14 -8.43
#